data_AF-A0A3A3G7I1-F1
#
_entry.id   AF-A0A3A3G7I1-F1
#
_cell.length_a   1.000
_cell.length_b   1.000
_cell.length_c   1.000
_cell.angle_alpha   90.00
_cell.angle_beta   90.00
_cell.angle_gamma   90.00
#
_symmetry.space_group_name_H-M   'P 1'
#
loop_
_entity.id
_entity.type
_entity.pdbx_description
1 polymer ?
#
loop_
_entity_poly.entity_id
_entity_poly.type
_entity_poly.pdbx_seq_one_letter_code
_entity_poly.pdbx_strand_id
1 'polypeptide(L)'
;MKPIVLLPAAALFAACLAPGALAQAAAGAVREAPAHQEATRIYRQVLPDGRIVYSDEAVAGARLDHTITMTPPIKGNLWSTEPGQRPKVAPQTTPTPLQRVDPLRTPAPGKSTIAVPDAALAEVMRAEMLLEDAKKRQAAGARALPGEQRDNSDGGLSYNQAYFSRQMRMARDVEYAQDALKKALVTRDGVRTADVRPAR
;
A
#
# COMPACT_ATOMS: atom_id res chain seq x y z
N MET A 1 -18.62 43.04 21.36
CA MET A 1 -19.82 42.75 22.18
C MET A 1 -21.07 43.13 21.38
N LYS A 2 -21.78 42.16 20.82
CA LYS A 2 -23.13 42.30 20.22
C LYS A 2 -23.89 40.99 20.45
N PRO A 3 -25.21 41.03 20.73
CA PRO A 3 -25.92 39.97 21.43
C PRO A 3 -26.48 38.85 20.55
N ILE A 4 -26.66 37.73 21.25
CA ILE A 4 -27.30 36.45 20.93
C ILE A 4 -28.77 36.64 20.54
N VAL A 5 -29.22 35.91 19.51
CA VAL A 5 -30.64 35.62 19.26
C VAL A 5 -30.81 34.11 19.19
N LEU A 6 -31.72 33.61 20.02
CA LEU A 6 -32.08 32.22 20.26
C LEU A 6 -33.61 32.18 20.25
N LEU A 7 -34.22 31.25 19.49
CA LEU A 7 -35.64 30.83 19.59
C LEU A 7 -35.89 29.63 18.63
N PRO A 8 -36.95 28.82 18.84
CA PRO A 8 -36.84 27.37 19.07
C PRO A 8 -37.94 26.53 18.33
N ALA A 9 -38.15 25.30 18.82
CA ALA A 9 -39.40 24.50 18.81
C ALA A 9 -39.71 23.67 17.54
N ALA A 10 -39.71 22.33 17.66
CA ALA A 10 -40.90 21.45 17.78
C ALA A 10 -41.30 20.89 16.39
N ALA A 11 -41.85 19.69 16.14
CA ALA A 11 -42.49 18.59 16.85
C ALA A 11 -42.34 17.32 15.93
N LEU A 12 -42.17 16.07 16.38
CA LEU A 12 -43.13 15.11 16.98
C LEU A 12 -44.23 14.61 16.01
N PHE A 13 -44.17 13.32 15.60
CA PHE A 13 -45.27 12.38 15.20
C PHE A 13 -44.61 11.00 14.90
N ALA A 14 -44.81 9.86 15.59
CA ALA A 14 -46.01 9.07 15.96
C ALA A 14 -46.86 8.69 14.72
N ALA A 15 -47.31 7.46 14.42
CA ALA A 15 -47.37 6.15 15.08
C ALA A 15 -47.95 5.12 14.06
N CYS A 16 -48.23 3.89 14.53
CA CYS A 16 -49.20 2.88 14.00
C CYS A 16 -48.72 1.93 12.88
N LEU A 17 -49.18 0.68 12.75
CA LEU A 17 -49.75 -0.43 13.55
C LEU A 17 -50.19 -1.47 12.47
N ALA A 18 -50.01 -2.77 12.74
CA ALA A 18 -50.32 -3.94 11.87
C ALA A 18 -51.85 -4.13 11.61
N PRO A 19 -52.42 -5.29 11.17
CA PRO A 19 -51.94 -6.53 10.51
C PRO A 19 -52.86 -6.95 9.30
N GLY A 20 -52.64 -8.11 8.66
CA GLY A 20 -53.62 -8.65 7.70
C GLY A 20 -53.21 -9.97 7.02
N ALA A 21 -53.61 -11.09 7.63
CA ALA A 21 -53.54 -12.43 7.07
C ALA A 21 -54.75 -12.71 6.16
N LEU A 22 -54.58 -13.46 5.07
CA LEU A 22 -55.58 -14.39 4.55
C LEU A 22 -54.89 -15.51 3.75
N ALA A 23 -55.23 -16.74 4.12
CA ALA A 23 -54.76 -17.98 3.56
C ALA A 23 -55.42 -18.29 2.22
N GLN A 24 -54.71 -19.00 1.34
CA GLN A 24 -55.37 -19.91 0.40
C GLN A 24 -54.50 -21.14 0.16
N ALA A 25 -54.94 -22.24 0.76
CA ALA A 25 -54.49 -23.59 0.47
C ALA A 25 -55.12 -24.03 -0.86
N ALA A 26 -54.28 -24.38 -1.84
CA ALA A 26 -54.67 -25.17 -2.99
C ALA A 26 -53.79 -26.41 -3.03
N ALA A 27 -54.38 -27.53 -2.64
CA ALA A 27 -53.86 -28.85 -2.90
C ALA A 27 -53.95 -29.16 -4.41
N GLY A 28 -52.97 -29.91 -4.90
CA GLY A 28 -53.11 -30.65 -6.16
C GLY A 28 -52.15 -30.21 -7.25
N ALA A 29 -51.01 -30.90 -7.32
CA ALA A 29 -50.52 -31.60 -8.52
C ALA A 29 -49.04 -31.90 -8.31
N VAL A 30 -48.75 -33.17 -8.02
CA VAL A 30 -47.40 -33.72 -8.14
C VAL A 30 -47.04 -33.63 -9.63
N ARG A 31 -46.16 -32.69 -9.95
CA ARG A 31 -45.45 -32.66 -11.22
C ARG A 31 -43.97 -32.71 -10.84
N GLU A 32 -43.36 -33.86 -11.08
CA GLU A 32 -41.92 -34.04 -10.97
C GLU A 32 -41.23 -33.02 -11.89
N ALA A 33 -40.80 -31.92 -11.29
CA ALA A 33 -39.87 -31.01 -11.93
C ALA A 33 -38.48 -31.68 -11.92
N PRO A 34 -37.69 -31.54 -12.99
CA PRO A 34 -36.29 -31.93 -12.91
C PRO A 34 -35.69 -31.20 -11.70
N ALA A 35 -35.01 -31.95 -10.83
CA ALA A 35 -34.29 -31.38 -9.70
C ALA A 35 -33.21 -30.43 -10.25
N HIS A 36 -33.59 -29.17 -10.48
CA HIS A 36 -32.70 -28.06 -10.69
C HIS A 36 -31.89 -27.98 -9.39
N GLN A 37 -30.70 -28.55 -9.47
CA GLN A 37 -29.68 -28.53 -8.45
C GLN A 37 -29.31 -27.06 -8.21
N GLU A 38 -30.00 -26.41 -7.26
CA GLU A 38 -29.77 -25.01 -6.90
C GLU A 38 -28.32 -24.86 -6.44
N ALA A 39 -27.59 -23.93 -7.06
CA ALA A 39 -26.22 -23.63 -6.69
C ALA A 39 -26.16 -23.27 -5.20
N THR A 40 -25.30 -23.92 -4.43
CA THR A 40 -25.12 -23.62 -3.01
C THR A 40 -24.59 -22.18 -2.90
N ARG A 41 -25.43 -21.28 -2.35
CA ARG A 41 -25.09 -19.88 -2.12
C ARG A 41 -24.56 -19.73 -0.70
N ILE A 42 -23.33 -19.27 -0.58
CA ILE A 42 -22.74 -18.92 0.72
C ILE A 42 -22.54 -17.40 0.74
N TYR A 43 -23.17 -16.75 1.71
CA TYR A 43 -23.08 -15.32 1.92
C TYR A 43 -21.96 -15.01 2.91
N ARG A 44 -21.04 -14.13 2.50
CA ARG A 44 -20.08 -13.50 3.40
C ARG A 44 -20.72 -12.24 3.96
N GLN A 45 -20.90 -12.20 5.27
CA GLN A 45 -21.60 -11.13 5.97
C GLN A 45 -20.74 -10.54 7.06
N VAL A 46 -20.73 -9.22 7.18
CA VAL A 46 -20.04 -8.48 8.23
C VAL A 46 -21.06 -8.05 9.27
N LEU A 47 -20.91 -8.53 10.50
CA LEU A 47 -21.75 -8.16 11.63
C LEU A 47 -21.42 -6.73 12.11
N PRO A 48 -22.32 -6.07 12.86
CA PRO A 48 -22.07 -4.75 13.42
C PRO A 48 -20.89 -4.69 14.40
N ASP A 49 -20.41 -5.83 14.89
CA ASP A 49 -19.20 -5.97 15.71
C ASP A 49 -17.90 -6.05 14.88
N GLY A 50 -18.00 -6.03 13.55
CA GLY A 50 -16.88 -6.13 12.61
C GLY A 50 -16.44 -7.56 12.28
N ARG A 51 -17.09 -8.60 12.82
CA ARG A 51 -16.77 -10.00 12.51
C ARG A 51 -17.37 -10.43 11.17
N ILE A 52 -16.68 -11.33 10.47
CA ILE A 52 -17.14 -11.90 9.19
C ILE A 52 -17.69 -13.30 9.44
N VAL A 53 -18.95 -13.53 9.08
CA VAL A 53 -19.62 -14.83 9.14
C VAL A 53 -19.95 -15.29 7.72
N TYR A 54 -19.72 -16.57 7.46
CA TYR A 54 -20.11 -17.25 6.23
C TYR A 54 -21.29 -18.16 6.55
N SER A 55 -22.45 -17.84 6.00
CA SER A 55 -23.67 -18.63 6.19
C SER A 55 -24.42 -18.79 4.87
N ASP A 56 -25.16 -19.88 4.78
CA ASP A 56 -26.13 -20.16 3.72
C ASP A 56 -27.34 -19.21 3.79
N GLU A 57 -27.67 -18.70 4.98
CA GLU A 57 -28.76 -17.75 5.19
C GLU A 57 -28.28 -16.31 5.50
N ALA A 58 -29.07 -15.31 5.12
CA ALA A 58 -28.82 -13.90 5.45
C ALA A 58 -29.20 -13.61 6.91
N VAL A 59 -28.23 -13.19 7.73
CA VAL A 59 -28.45 -12.85 9.13
C VAL A 59 -28.99 -11.41 9.23
N ALA A 60 -30.15 -11.26 9.88
CA ALA A 60 -30.79 -9.96 10.06
C ALA A 60 -29.87 -8.97 10.80
N GLY A 61 -29.53 -7.87 10.14
CA GLY A 61 -28.66 -6.81 10.68
C GLY A 61 -27.18 -6.91 10.27
N ALA A 62 -26.76 -7.96 9.56
CA ALA A 62 -25.42 -8.04 8.98
C ALA A 62 -25.36 -7.37 7.59
N ARG A 63 -24.23 -6.72 7.28
CA ARG A 63 -23.97 -6.17 5.95
C ARG A 63 -23.45 -7.28 5.04
N LEU A 64 -24.15 -7.53 3.94
CA LEU A 64 -23.81 -8.59 2.99
C LEU A 64 -22.72 -8.09 2.04
N ASP A 65 -21.55 -8.71 2.12
CA ASP A 65 -20.34 -8.21 1.45
C ASP A 65 -20.08 -8.96 0.13
N HIS A 66 -20.30 -10.28 0.11
CA HIS A 66 -20.08 -11.08 -1.10
C HIS A 66 -20.96 -12.34 -1.11
N THR A 67 -21.47 -12.71 -2.30
CA THR A 67 -22.23 -13.97 -2.50
C THR A 67 -21.37 -14.92 -3.31
N ILE A 68 -21.00 -16.05 -2.71
CA ILE A 68 -20.24 -17.11 -3.38
C ILE A 68 -21.25 -18.16 -3.85
N THR A 69 -21.41 -18.30 -5.17
CA THR A 69 -22.20 -19.37 -5.78
C THR A 69 -21.28 -20.52 -6.16
N MET A 70 -21.48 -21.70 -5.58
CA MET A 70 -20.73 -22.90 -5.94
C MET A 70 -21.56 -23.84 -6.82
N THR A 71 -20.96 -24.27 -7.93
CA THR A 71 -21.49 -25.29 -8.86
C THR A 71 -20.36 -26.30 -9.07
N PRO A 72 -20.51 -27.61 -8.77
CA PRO A 72 -21.72 -28.38 -8.46
C PRO A 72 -22.22 -28.24 -7.00
N PRO A 73 -23.51 -28.46 -6.73
CA PRO A 73 -24.07 -28.36 -5.38
C PRO A 73 -23.61 -29.51 -4.49
N ILE A 74 -23.24 -29.16 -3.26
CA ILE A 74 -22.81 -30.13 -2.25
C ILE A 74 -24.05 -30.93 -1.83
N LYS A 75 -24.15 -32.18 -2.25
CA LYS A 75 -25.19 -33.11 -1.76
C LYS A 75 -24.72 -33.73 -0.44
N GLY A 76 -25.35 -33.38 0.67
CA GLY A 76 -25.15 -33.98 2.00
C GLY A 76 -24.84 -32.98 3.12
N ASN A 77 -25.12 -33.35 4.38
CA ASN A 77 -24.74 -32.57 5.55
C ASN A 77 -23.22 -32.44 5.63
N LEU A 78 -22.70 -31.26 6.02
CA LEU A 78 -21.25 -30.96 6.07
C LEU A 78 -20.39 -31.95 6.87
N TRP A 79 -20.99 -32.77 7.73
CA TRP A 79 -20.29 -33.80 8.52
C TRP A 79 -20.31 -35.22 7.93
N SER A 80 -21.12 -35.51 6.91
CA SER A 80 -21.27 -36.86 6.34
C SER A 80 -20.80 -36.98 4.89
N THR A 81 -20.26 -35.91 4.31
CA THR A 81 -19.72 -35.97 2.94
C THR A 81 -18.38 -36.69 2.98
N GLU A 82 -18.34 -37.93 2.47
CA GLU A 82 -17.08 -38.61 2.16
C GLU A 82 -16.21 -37.65 1.33
N PRO A 83 -14.96 -37.40 1.72
CA PRO A 83 -14.08 -36.56 0.95
C PRO A 83 -13.91 -37.18 -0.44
N GLY A 84 -14.54 -36.56 -1.44
CA GLY A 84 -14.44 -36.96 -2.84
C GLY A 84 -12.98 -37.16 -3.22
N GLN A 85 -12.71 -38.20 -4.02
CA GLN A 85 -11.39 -38.61 -4.46
C GLN A 85 -10.52 -37.38 -4.74
N ARG A 86 -9.42 -37.24 -3.97
CA ARG A 86 -8.38 -36.25 -4.25
C ARG A 86 -8.03 -36.38 -5.73
N PRO A 87 -8.08 -35.30 -6.53
CA PRO A 87 -7.60 -35.38 -7.89
C PRO A 87 -6.18 -35.92 -7.84
N LYS A 88 -5.94 -37.00 -8.60
CA LYS A 88 -4.63 -37.63 -8.71
C LYS A 88 -3.71 -36.65 -9.44
N VAL A 89 -3.23 -35.64 -8.72
CA VAL A 89 -2.20 -34.73 -9.20
C VAL A 89 -1.00 -35.63 -9.46
N ALA A 90 -0.65 -35.80 -10.73
CA ALA A 90 0.56 -36.50 -11.11
C ALA A 90 1.73 -35.88 -10.31
N PRO A 91 2.59 -36.69 -9.68
CA PRO A 91 3.74 -36.15 -8.98
C PRO A 91 4.53 -35.32 -9.98
N GLN A 92 4.59 -34.00 -9.78
CA GLN A 92 5.45 -33.15 -10.59
C GLN A 92 6.90 -33.46 -10.22
N THR A 93 7.45 -34.48 -10.86
CA THR A 93 8.85 -34.81 -10.83
C THR A 93 9.56 -33.89 -11.82
N THR A 94 9.97 -32.72 -11.35
CA THR A 94 11.33 -32.21 -11.53
C THR A 94 11.43 -30.87 -10.79
N PRO A 95 12.17 -30.79 -9.68
CA PRO A 95 12.51 -29.49 -9.13
C PRO A 95 13.36 -28.77 -10.17
N THR A 96 12.78 -27.77 -10.84
CA THR A 96 13.55 -26.86 -11.69
C THR A 96 14.67 -26.28 -10.82
N PRO A 97 15.95 -26.48 -11.16
CA PRO A 97 17.04 -25.95 -10.36
C PRO A 97 16.97 -24.43 -10.43
N LEU A 98 16.38 -23.82 -9.40
CA LEU A 98 16.50 -22.41 -9.14
C LEU A 98 17.98 -22.17 -8.86
N GLN A 99 18.72 -21.71 -9.87
CA GLN A 99 20.03 -21.11 -9.66
C GLN A 99 19.80 -19.87 -8.81
N ARG A 100 19.84 -20.05 -7.48
CA ARG A 100 19.93 -18.95 -6.54
C ARG A 100 21.27 -18.30 -6.80
N VAL A 101 21.24 -17.21 -7.55
CA VAL A 101 22.40 -16.33 -7.71
C VAL A 101 22.61 -15.73 -6.33
N ASP A 102 23.59 -16.27 -5.60
CA ASP A 102 23.99 -15.73 -4.30
C ASP A 102 24.40 -14.25 -4.51
N PRO A 103 23.71 -13.28 -3.90
CA PRO A 103 24.07 -11.87 -4.03
C PRO A 103 25.44 -11.54 -3.41
N LEU A 104 26.01 -12.50 -2.66
CA LEU A 104 27.31 -12.43 -2.03
C LEU A 104 28.42 -13.12 -2.82
N ARG A 105 28.15 -13.65 -4.03
CA ARG A 105 29.22 -14.22 -4.83
C ARG A 105 30.13 -13.11 -5.33
N THR A 106 31.17 -12.82 -4.55
CA THR A 106 32.33 -12.03 -4.95
C THR A 106 32.70 -12.48 -6.36
N PRO A 107 32.63 -11.60 -7.37
CA PRO A 107 32.91 -12.01 -8.72
C PRO A 107 34.34 -12.54 -8.77
N ALA A 108 34.53 -13.68 -9.44
CA ALA A 108 35.84 -14.27 -9.62
C ALA A 108 36.81 -13.21 -10.21
N PRO A 109 38.04 -13.09 -9.69
CA PRO A 109 39.00 -12.11 -10.16
C PRO A 109 39.24 -12.35 -11.66
N GLY A 110 38.79 -11.41 -12.50
CA GLY A 110 38.97 -11.44 -13.96
C GLY A 110 37.70 -11.41 -14.83
N LYS A 111 36.48 -11.42 -14.28
CA LYS A 111 35.23 -11.38 -15.08
C LYS A 111 34.18 -10.33 -14.66
N SER A 112 34.57 -9.30 -13.91
CA SER A 112 33.65 -8.26 -13.40
C SER A 112 33.77 -6.90 -14.09
N THR A 113 34.30 -6.80 -15.30
CA THR A 113 34.46 -5.49 -15.95
C THR A 113 33.13 -4.86 -16.38
N ILE A 114 32.04 -5.62 -16.51
CA ILE A 114 30.74 -5.05 -16.92
C ILE A 114 29.96 -4.46 -15.73
N ALA A 115 30.06 -5.05 -14.53
CA ALA A 115 29.29 -4.59 -13.37
C ALA A 115 29.92 -3.37 -12.65
N VAL A 116 31.23 -3.17 -12.78
CA VAL A 116 31.96 -2.05 -12.16
C VAL A 116 31.62 -0.68 -12.78
N PRO A 117 31.53 -0.51 -14.12
CA PRO A 117 31.13 0.78 -14.72
C PRO A 117 29.68 1.13 -14.36
N ASP A 118 28.78 0.15 -14.33
CA ASP A 118 27.38 0.36 -13.93
C ASP A 118 27.27 0.82 -12.47
N ALA A 119 28.09 0.26 -11.57
CA ALA A 119 28.14 0.69 -10.17
C ALA A 119 28.63 2.14 -10.01
N ALA A 120 29.68 2.53 -10.75
CA ALA A 120 30.21 3.90 -10.70
C ALA A 120 29.23 4.93 -11.28
N LEU A 121 28.48 4.58 -12.34
CA LEU A 121 27.39 5.42 -12.85
C LEU A 121 26.25 5.55 -11.84
N ALA A 122 25.87 4.45 -11.17
CA ALA A 122 24.85 4.48 -10.12
C ALA A 122 25.27 5.34 -8.91
N GLU A 123 26.57 5.42 -8.59
CA GLU A 123 27.10 6.35 -7.58
C GLU A 123 26.97 7.81 -7.98
N VAL A 124 27.28 8.14 -9.25
CA VAL A 124 27.10 9.51 -9.76
C VAL A 124 25.64 9.92 -9.70
N MET A 125 24.72 9.08 -10.17
CA MET A 125 23.27 9.38 -10.12
C MET A 125 22.77 9.58 -8.69
N ARG A 126 23.24 8.75 -7.74
CA ARG A 126 22.90 8.92 -6.30
C ARG A 126 23.43 10.24 -5.75
N ALA A 127 24.66 10.62 -6.10
CA ALA A 127 25.26 11.87 -5.64
C ALA A 127 24.61 13.12 -6.26
N GLU A 128 24.20 13.06 -7.53
CA GLU A 128 23.41 14.11 -8.18
C GLU A 128 22.06 14.30 -7.50
N MET A 129 21.34 13.20 -7.25
CA MET A 129 20.06 13.24 -6.54
C MET A 129 20.22 13.83 -5.12
N LEU A 130 21.28 13.45 -4.39
CA LEU A 130 21.60 14.00 -3.09
C LEU A 130 21.84 15.53 -3.16
N LEU A 131 22.55 16.01 -4.17
CA LEU A 131 22.82 17.43 -4.37
C LEU A 131 21.55 18.21 -4.72
N GLU A 132 20.70 17.67 -5.59
CA GLU A 132 19.42 18.29 -5.90
C GLU A 132 18.52 18.39 -4.69
N ASP A 133 18.43 17.31 -3.90
CA ASP A 133 17.63 17.25 -2.69
C ASP A 133 18.14 18.24 -1.63
N ALA A 134 19.46 18.31 -1.41
CA ALA A 134 20.07 19.30 -0.53
C ALA A 134 19.76 20.75 -0.97
N LYS A 135 19.85 21.05 -2.27
CA LYS A 135 19.49 22.36 -2.83
C LYS A 135 17.99 22.67 -2.67
N LYS A 136 17.12 21.68 -2.89
CA LYS A 136 15.67 21.81 -2.69
C LYS A 136 15.36 22.11 -1.22
N ARG A 137 16.00 21.41 -0.28
CA ARG A 137 15.86 21.71 1.16
C ARG A 137 16.37 23.10 1.52
N GLN A 138 17.51 23.52 0.98
CA GLN A 138 18.04 24.87 1.21
C GLN A 138 17.07 25.94 0.69
N ALA A 139 16.52 25.76 -0.52
CA ALA A 139 15.54 26.68 -1.09
C ALA A 139 14.23 26.71 -0.28
N ALA A 140 13.73 25.55 0.14
CA ALA A 140 12.55 25.45 1.01
C ALA A 140 12.79 26.10 2.39
N GLY A 141 14.01 25.97 2.93
CA GLY A 141 14.42 26.52 4.21
C GLY A 141 14.88 27.97 4.17
N ALA A 142 14.94 28.61 3.00
CA ALA A 142 15.39 30.00 2.84
C ALA A 142 14.45 31.00 3.51
N ARG A 143 13.16 30.67 3.63
CA ARG A 143 12.20 31.49 4.38
C ARG A 143 12.38 31.29 5.88
N ALA A 144 12.31 32.37 6.64
CA ALA A 144 12.30 32.31 8.08
C ALA A 144 11.03 31.59 8.57
N LEU A 145 11.18 30.77 9.61
CA LEU A 145 10.04 30.14 10.26
C LEU A 145 9.34 31.14 11.19
N PRO A 146 8.06 30.89 11.55
CA PRO A 146 7.38 31.71 12.56
C PRO A 146 8.18 31.75 13.87
N GLY A 147 8.41 32.96 14.40
CA GLY A 147 9.21 33.18 15.61
C GLY A 147 10.72 33.31 15.41
N GLU A 148 11.21 33.09 14.18
CA GLU A 148 12.61 33.35 13.84
C GLU A 148 12.86 34.78 13.37
N GLN A 149 11.84 35.38 12.78
CA GLN A 149 11.82 36.78 12.39
C GLN A 149 11.36 37.61 13.59
N ARG A 150 12.10 38.68 13.90
CA ARG A 150 11.76 39.67 14.90
C ARG A 150 11.78 41.06 14.27
N ASP A 151 10.71 41.80 14.52
CA ASP A 151 10.66 43.20 14.16
C ASP A 151 11.60 43.96 15.10
N ASN A 152 12.57 44.66 14.51
CA ASN A 152 13.41 45.57 15.27
C ASN A 152 12.66 46.89 15.48
N SER A 153 12.88 47.56 16.60
CA SER A 153 12.24 48.85 16.92
C SER A 153 12.52 49.95 15.88
N ASP A 154 13.59 49.79 15.10
CA ASP A 154 13.99 50.69 14.02
C ASP A 154 13.29 50.39 12.68
N GLY A 155 12.27 49.53 12.67
CA GLY A 155 11.52 49.16 11.46
C GLY A 155 12.23 48.18 10.53
N GLY A 156 13.35 47.60 10.97
CA GLY A 156 14.08 46.55 10.25
C GLY A 156 13.64 45.14 10.62
N LEU A 157 13.78 44.19 9.69
CA LEU A 157 13.60 42.76 9.97
C LEU A 157 14.91 42.18 10.50
N SER A 158 14.89 41.66 11.73
CA SER A 158 16.01 40.94 12.32
C SER A 158 15.70 39.43 12.40
N TYR A 159 16.74 38.60 12.30
CA TYR A 159 16.61 37.15 12.42
C TYR A 159 17.29 36.65 13.70
N ASN A 160 16.70 35.62 14.32
CA ASN A 160 17.26 35.02 15.52
C ASN A 160 18.46 34.10 15.22
N GLN A 161 19.17 33.66 16.27
CA GLN A 161 20.29 32.72 16.14
C GLN A 161 19.87 31.35 15.57
N ALA A 162 18.62 30.93 15.78
CA ALA A 162 18.11 29.65 15.29
C ALA A 162 18.02 29.62 13.76
N TYR A 163 17.59 30.72 13.13
CA TYR A 163 17.60 30.91 11.69
C TYR A 163 18.99 30.71 11.11
N PHE A 164 19.99 31.45 11.62
CA PHE A 164 21.36 31.34 11.13
C PHE A 164 21.94 29.94 11.33
N SER A 165 21.67 29.32 12.48
CA SER A 165 22.12 27.94 12.76
C SER A 165 21.52 26.94 11.76
N ARG A 166 20.25 27.10 11.38
CA ARG A 166 19.61 26.27 10.34
C ARG A 166 20.23 26.53 8.97
N GLN A 167 20.40 27.80 8.57
CA GLN A 167 21.01 28.15 7.28
C GLN A 167 22.42 27.56 7.14
N MET A 168 23.23 27.64 8.20
CA MET A 168 24.57 27.06 8.23
C MET A 168 24.56 25.53 8.07
N ARG A 169 23.59 24.82 8.68
CA ARG A 169 23.44 23.37 8.49
C ARG A 169 23.08 23.03 7.04
N MET A 170 22.09 23.73 6.47
CA MET A 170 21.68 23.51 5.08
C MET A 170 22.81 23.82 4.09
N ALA A 171 23.62 24.85 4.36
CA ALA A 171 24.80 25.15 3.55
C ALA A 171 25.84 24.01 3.61
N ARG A 172 26.11 23.46 4.80
CA ARG A 172 27.01 22.30 4.97
C ARG A 172 26.47 21.05 4.28
N ASP A 173 25.16 20.83 4.29
CA ASP A 173 24.56 19.69 3.59
C ASP A 173 24.77 19.79 2.07
N VAL A 174 24.67 20.99 1.50
CA VAL A 174 24.96 21.24 0.08
C VAL A 174 26.44 21.03 -0.23
N GLU A 175 27.34 21.55 0.62
CA GLU A 175 28.78 21.35 0.48
C GLU A 175 29.15 19.85 0.52
N TYR A 176 28.62 19.11 1.49
CA TYR A 176 28.79 17.67 1.59
C TYR A 176 28.32 16.94 0.33
N ALA A 177 27.16 17.33 -0.23
CA ALA A 177 26.64 16.72 -1.44
C ALA A 177 27.48 17.04 -2.69
N GLN A 178 28.04 18.25 -2.78
CA GLN A 178 28.98 18.62 -3.83
C GLN A 178 30.26 17.78 -3.76
N ASP A 179 30.80 17.58 -2.56
CA ASP A 179 31.97 16.74 -2.33
C ASP A 179 31.70 15.27 -2.68
N ALA A 180 30.52 14.76 -2.34
CA ALA A 180 30.10 13.42 -2.72
C ALA A 180 30.04 13.25 -4.25
N LEU A 181 29.46 14.23 -4.96
CA LEU A 181 29.41 14.23 -6.41
C LEU A 181 30.81 14.27 -7.03
N LYS A 182 31.69 15.13 -6.51
CA LYS A 182 33.08 15.21 -6.95
C LYS A 182 33.81 13.87 -6.81
N LYS A 183 33.64 13.19 -5.67
CA LYS A 183 34.23 11.85 -5.42
C LYS A 183 33.68 10.80 -6.38
N ALA A 184 32.37 10.80 -6.62
CA ALA A 184 31.74 9.87 -7.56
C ALA A 184 32.24 10.07 -8.99
N LEU A 185 32.41 11.32 -9.44
CA LEU A 185 32.96 11.63 -10.76
C LEU A 185 34.40 11.15 -10.91
N VAL A 186 35.26 11.38 -9.91
CA VAL A 186 36.64 10.87 -9.91
C VAL A 186 36.67 9.35 -10.00
N THR A 187 35.78 8.66 -9.27
CA THR A 187 35.68 7.19 -9.29
C THR A 187 35.25 6.68 -10.67
N ARG A 188 34.21 7.28 -11.27
CA ARG A 188 33.75 6.95 -12.63
C ARG A 188 34.85 7.13 -13.66
N ASP A 189 35.57 8.25 -13.60
CA ASP A 189 36.64 8.54 -14.56
C ASP A 189 37.83 7.59 -14.38
N GLY A 190 38.12 7.17 -13.14
CA GLY A 190 39.10 6.12 -12.84
C GLY A 190 38.72 4.75 -13.44
N VAL A 191 37.46 4.33 -13.33
CA VAL A 191 36.96 3.09 -13.96
C VAL A 191 37.04 3.18 -15.49
N ARG A 192 36.55 4.30 -16.06
CA ARG A 192 36.55 4.52 -17.51
C ARG A 192 37.96 4.51 -18.10
N THR A 193 38.95 5.06 -17.40
CA THR A 193 40.35 5.06 -17.87
C THR A 193 41.00 3.68 -17.74
N ALA A 194 40.61 2.87 -16.75
CA ALA A 194 41.07 1.49 -16.61
C ALA A 194 40.55 0.58 -17.74
N ASP A 195 39.28 0.72 -18.13
CA ASP A 195 38.71 -0.07 -19.23
C ASP A 195 39.36 0.21 -20.60
N VAL A 196 39.85 1.44 -20.81
CA VAL A 196 40.47 1.87 -22.08
C VAL A 196 41.94 1.43 -22.21
N ARG A 197 42.62 1.03 -21.11
CA ARG A 197 43.99 0.49 -21.19
C ARG A 197 43.96 -1.02 -21.40
N PRO A 198 44.16 -1.55 -22.62
CA PRO A 198 44.37 -2.99 -22.79
C PRO A 198 45.66 -3.41 -22.07
N ALA A 199 45.60 -4.54 -21.37
CA ALA A 199 46.77 -5.16 -20.76
C ALA A 199 47.84 -5.41 -21.84
N ARG A 200 49.03 -4.84 -21.64
CA ARG A 200 50.22 -5.12 -22.44
C ARG A 200 50.92 -6.37 -21.94
#